data_AF-A0A2N2D3G2-F1
#
_entry.id   AF-A0A2N2D3G2-F1
#
_cell.length_a   1.000
_cell.length_b   1.000
_cell.length_c   1.000
_cell.angle_alpha   90.00
_cell.angle_beta   90.00
_cell.angle_gamma   90.00
#
_symmetry.space_group_name_H-M   'P 1'
#
loop_
_entity.id
_entity.type
_entity.pdbx_description
1 polymer ?
#
loop_
_entity_poly.entity_id
_entity_poly.type
_entity_poly.pdbx_seq_one_letter_code
_entity_poly.pdbx_strand_id
1 'polypeptide(L)' 'CESGIYHIVMRGINRQDIFYDKDDYQRFIETLTRIKPNNFELYGYCLMSNYVHLLLHEKNEDIPQIRAIRGTVLLIELK' A
#
# COMPACT_ATOMS: atom_id res chain seq x y z
N CYS A 1 -15.17 -15.83 -7.29
CA CYS A 1 -15.49 -14.48 -6.79
C CYS A 1 -14.26 -14.00 -6.04
N GLU A 2 -13.43 -13.18 -6.68
CA GLU A 2 -12.37 -12.47 -5.94
C GLU A 2 -13.04 -11.29 -5.24
N SER A 3 -12.72 -11.05 -3.97
CA SER A 3 -13.31 -9.98 -3.17
C SER A 3 -12.86 -8.59 -3.64
N GLY A 4 -11.84 -8.51 -4.51
CA GLY A 4 -11.19 -7.27 -4.92
C GLY A 4 -10.44 -6.58 -3.78
N ILE A 5 -10.30 -7.22 -2.61
CA ILE A 5 -9.67 -6.66 -1.42
C ILE A 5 -8.22 -7.15 -1.33
N TYR A 6 -7.29 -6.21 -1.26
CA TYR A 6 -5.86 -6.48 -1.19
C TYR A 6 -5.27 -5.95 0.10
N HIS A 7 -4.50 -6.79 0.80
CA HIS A 7 -3.64 -6.36 1.90
C HIS A 7 -2.21 -6.23 1.39
N ILE A 8 -1.78 -4.98 1.20
CA ILE A 8 -0.44 -4.63 0.74
C ILE A 8 0.47 -4.48 1.96
N VAL A 9 1.55 -5.25 2.01
CA VAL A 9 2.59 -5.11 3.03
C VAL A 9 3.91 -4.70 2.39
N MET A 10 4.43 -3.55 2.84
CA MET A 10 5.77 -3.07 2.47
C MET A 10 6.68 -3.14 3.68
N ARG A 11 7.95 -3.47 3.43
CA ARG A 11 8.98 -3.59 4.46
C ARG A 11 10.25 -2.89 3.99
N GLY A 12 10.92 -2.19 4.91
CA GLY A 12 12.20 -1.56 4.61
C GLY A 12 13.25 -2.58 4.17
N ILE A 13 14.05 -2.19 3.18
CA ILE A 13 15.17 -3.02 2.68
C ILE A 13 16.12 -3.29 3.85
N ASN A 14 16.60 -4.53 3.96
CA ASN A 14 17.44 -4.95 5.09
C ASN A 14 16.85 -4.65 6.47
N ARG A 15 15.52 -4.58 6.59
CA ARG A 15 14.78 -4.25 7.83
C ARG A 15 15.04 -2.83 8.36
N GLN A 16 15.61 -1.95 7.54
CA GLN A 16 15.83 -0.56 7.90
C GLN A 16 14.50 0.17 8.04
N ASP A 17 14.53 1.30 8.76
CA ASP A 17 13.37 2.17 8.86
C ASP A 17 13.06 2.80 7.50
N ILE A 18 11.76 2.83 7.19
CA ILE A 18 11.14 3.54 6.08
C ILE A 18 10.87 4.99 6.49
N PHE A 19 10.50 5.22 7.76
CA PHE A 19 10.20 6.53 8.32
C PHE A 19 11.15 6.83 9.47
N TYR A 20 11.89 7.92 9.37
CA TYR A 20 12.87 8.34 10.39
C TYR A 20 12.31 9.43 11.31
N ASP A 21 11.39 10.24 10.79
CA ASP A 21 10.71 11.28 11.54
C ASP A 21 9.22 11.39 11.18
N LYS A 22 8.52 12.30 11.86
CA LYS A 22 7.08 12.53 11.66
C LYS A 22 6.74 13.08 10.26
N ASP A 23 7.66 13.80 9.65
CA ASP A 23 7.44 14.42 8.33
C ASP A 23 7.44 13.34 7.25
N ASP A 24 8.21 12.26 7.41
CA ASP A 24 8.19 11.11 6.50
C ASP A 24 6.81 10.42 6.48
N TYR A 25 6.19 10.21 7.64
CA TYR A 25 4.82 9.66 7.71
C TYR A 25 3.81 10.57 7.02
N GLN A 26 3.92 11.88 7.25
CA GLN A 26 3.02 12.87 6.66
C GLN A 26 3.15 12.90 5.14
N ARG A 27 4.39 12.96 4.62
CA ARG A 27 4.68 12.89 3.17
C ARG A 27 4.15 11.61 2.54
N PHE A 28 4.23 10.48 3.24
CA PHE A 28 3.70 9.21 2.75
C PHE A 28 2.19 9.27 2.57
N ILE A 29 1.45 9.79 3.56
CA ILE A 29 -0.01 9.94 3.46
C ILE A 29 -0.41 10.97 2.40
N GLU A 30 0.30 12.09 2.30
CA GLU A 30 0.09 13.08 1.23
C GLU A 30 0.33 12.50 -0.16
N THR A 31 1.36 11.66 -0.28
CA THR A 31 1.65 10.95 -1.52
C THR A 31 0.54 9.94 -1.83
N LEU A 32 0.13 9.11 -0.87
CA LEU A 32 -0.94 8.12 -1.04
C LEU A 32 -2.27 8.76 -1.44
N THR A 33 -2.59 9.92 -0.85
CA THR A 33 -3.81 10.69 -1.16
C THR A 33 -3.73 11.39 -2.50
N ARG A 34 -2.56 11.88 -2.92
CA ARG A 34 -2.35 12.48 -4.25
C ARG A 34 -2.39 11.44 -5.36
N ILE A 35 -1.84 10.25 -5.11
CA ILE A 35 -1.75 9.22 -6.13
C ILE A 35 -3.14 8.69 -6.45
N LYS A 36 -4.10 8.64 -5.49
CA LYS A 36 -5.47 8.09 -5.65
C LYS A 36 -5.99 8.31 -7.07
N PRO A 37 -5.73 7.37 -7.99
CA PRO A 37 -6.43 7.33 -9.25
C PRO A 37 -7.81 6.79 -8.87
N ASN A 38 -8.83 7.05 -9.68
CA ASN A 38 -10.18 6.52 -9.46
C ASN A 38 -10.28 4.96 -9.49
N ASN A 39 -9.16 4.26 -9.34
CA ASN A 39 -8.99 2.85 -9.56
C ASN A 39 -9.15 2.03 -8.26
N PHE A 40 -8.86 2.57 -7.08
CA PHE A 40 -8.99 1.83 -5.81
C PHE A 40 -9.52 2.67 -4.65
N GLU A 41 -10.11 2.00 -3.66
CA GLU A 41 -10.47 2.56 -2.36
C GLU A 41 -9.46 2.10 -1.31
N LEU A 42 -9.01 3.02 -0.46
CA LEU A 42 -8.19 2.72 0.71
C LEU A 42 -9.13 2.59 1.91
N TYR A 43 -9.28 1.38 2.44
CA TYR A 43 -10.10 1.10 3.62
C TYR A 43 -9.37 1.38 4.92
N GLY A 44 -8.06 1.19 4.94
CA GLY A 44 -7.24 1.46 6.12
C GLY A 44 -5.75 1.35 5.85
N TYR A 45 -4.95 1.93 6.74
CA TYR A 45 -3.51 1.82 6.73
C TYR A 45 -2.94 1.73 8.14
N CYS A 46 -1.80 1.07 8.28
CA CYS A 46 -0.98 1.10 9.49
C CYS A 46 0.47 1.38 9.07
N LEU A 47 1.05 2.45 9.62
CA LEU A 47 2.42 2.85 9.37
C LEU A 47 3.26 2.58 10.63
N MET A 48 4.25 1.73 10.50
CA MET A 48 5.29 1.47 11.51
C MET A 48 6.63 1.96 10.94
N SER A 49 7.65 2.13 11.77
CA SER A 49 8.94 2.70 11.32
C SER A 49 9.52 1.93 10.13
N ASN A 50 9.41 0.60 10.09
CA ASN A 50 9.97 -0.27 9.05
C ASN A 50 8.95 -1.16 8.32
N TYR A 51 7.64 -0.97 8.58
CA TYR A 51 6.56 -1.68 7.90
C TYR A 51 5.41 -0.75 7.53
N VAL A 52 4.79 -1.01 6.39
CA VAL A 52 3.55 -0.36 5.97
C VAL A 52 2.52 -1.41 5.59
N HIS A 53 1.32 -1.28 6.13
CA HIS A 53 0.17 -2.11 5.80
C HIS A 53 -0.88 -1.21 5.15
N LEU A 54 -1.35 -1.54 3.95
CA LEU A 54 -2.47 -0.87 3.29
C LEU A 54 -3.56 -1.90 2.98
N LEU A 55 -4.81 -1.58 3.31
CA LEU A 55 -5.98 -2.36 2.93
C LEU A 55 -6.70 -1.62 1.81
N LEU A 56 -6.69 -2.20 0.62
CA LEU A 56 -7.27 -1.61 -0.58
C LEU A 56 -8.43 -2.45 -1.10
N HIS A 57 -9.36 -1.80 -1.79
CA HIS A 57 -10.40 -2.44 -2.60
C HIS A 57 -10.33 -1.92 -4.03
N GLU A 58 -10.19 -2.80 -5.01
CA GLU A 58 -10.16 -2.46 -6.43
C GLU A 58 -11.56 -2.03 -6.92
N LYS A 59 -11.63 -0.92 -7.67
CA LYS A 59 -12.89 -0.36 -8.19
C LYS A 59 -13.18 -0.71 -9.64
N ASN A 60 -12.16 -1.08 -10.43
CA ASN A 60 -12.29 -1.45 -11.84
C ASN A 60 -11.34 -2.60 -12.14
N GLU A 61 -11.77 -3.58 -12.97
CA GLU A 61 -11.08 -4.85 -13.27
C GLU A 61 -9.68 -4.72 -13.93
N ASP A 62 -9.19 -3.51 -14.16
CA ASP A 62 -7.89 -3.24 -14.78
C ASP A 62 -7.03 -2.33 -13.89
N ILE A 63 -6.47 -2.87 -12.81
CA ILE A 63 -5.22 -2.33 -12.24
C ILE A 63 -4.04 -3.29 -12.48
N PRO A 64 -3.47 -3.32 -13.70
CA PRO A 64 -2.14 -3.89 -13.93
C PRO A 64 -1.06 -3.30 -13.00
N GLN A 65 -1.27 -2.07 -12.51
CA GLN A 65 -0.31 -1.36 -11.67
C GLN A 65 -0.13 -2.00 -10.29
N ILE A 66 -1.16 -2.59 -9.67
CA ILE A 66 -1.00 -3.31 -8.39
C ILE A 66 -0.14 -4.56 -8.63
N ARG A 67 -0.39 -5.30 -9.72
CA ARG A 67 0.37 -6.50 -10.09
C ARG A 67 1.83 -6.20 -10.48
N ALA A 68 2.12 -4.97 -10.93
CA ALA A 68 3.45 -4.50 -11.33
C ALA A 68 4.33 -4.00 -10.16
N ILE A 69 3.79 -3.82 -8.95
CA ILE A 69 4.58 -3.55 -7.73
C ILE A 69 5.23 -4.87 -7.26
N ARG A 70 6.11 -5.42 -8.11
CA ARG A 70 6.87 -6.66 -7.86
C ARG A 70 8.30 -6.39 -7.39
N GLY A 71 8.54 -5.22 -6.80
CA GLY A 71 9.76 -4.91 -6.05
C GLY A 71 9.44 -4.81 -4.56
N THR A 72 9.60 -5.92 -3.83
CA THR A 72 9.46 -6.01 -2.36
C THR A 72 8.14 -5.46 -1.79
N VAL A 73 7.02 -5.88 -2.36
CA VAL A 73 5.70 -5.70 -1.76
C VAL A 73 5.04 -7.07 -1.69
N LEU A 74 4.83 -7.55 -0.46
CA LEU A 74 4.03 -8.76 -0.24
C LEU A 74 2.58 -8.34 -0.43
N LEU A 75 2.04 -8.57 -1.62
CA LEU A 75 0.60 -8.56 -1.86
C LEU A 75 0.04 -9.84 -1.25
N ILE A 76 -0.65 -9.71 -0.12
CA ILE A 76 -1.42 -10.80 0.46
C ILE A 76 -2.86 -10.58 0.01
N GLU A 77 -3.34 -11.44 -0.88
CA GLU A 77 -4.76 -11.51 -1.21
C GLU A 77 -5.51 -12.09 0.01
N LEU A 78 -6.43 -11.32 0.59
CA LEU A 78 -7.28 -11.79 1.66
C LEU A 78 -8.45 -12.56 1.02
N LYS A 79 -8.37 -13.90 1.08
CA LYS A 79 -9.48 -14.80 0.71
C LYS A 79 -10.55 -14.83 1.78
#